data_AF-A0A1I5M8Q6-F1
#
_entry.id   AF-A0A1I5M8Q6-F1
#
_cell.length_a   1.000
_cell.length_b   1.000
_cell.length_c   1.000
_cell.angle_alpha   90.00
_cell.angle_beta   90.00
_cell.angle_gamma   90.00
#
_symmetry.space_group_name_H-M   'P 1'
#
loop_
_entity.id
_entity.type
_entity.pdbx_description
1 polymer ?
#
loop_
_entity_poly.entity_id
_entity_poly.type
_entity_poly.pdbx_seq_one_letter_code
_entity_poly.pdbx_strand_id
1 'polypeptide(L)'
;MNAPAPSDHYAPSTYRSTAIPAQPPHKWPQEANRSGPTRTPLRWGHYAHLEPWQDIDAQLQPGMRNFLDGKGEDDLYINHKRWKFENSSKWMILIPYLKWWSILFAPWLFWVIAVGSGIFPLFESQIKNDRYGAFIFLSLAICVLSIVMMGLSAYYMWTDTPNIKKYLIQSTCGLISALLVTLLVFFFYGFDQDLLWLCTAMAFSVFMGLIGWDYLQDLYLRVFVHDGSGFNRQTGMLTIGRFWRKPFSAPLYEFDATLEFRPGPHGNSGFAIWLHHRYCDVQVALGGKLQSLGMNLEESLAFWDSLQRYMDVTQPLPDLPLLEQFRHLDPVTAAHDQQQGRPPRRWRDMPYRAWERRGRAETMARNRDYKWQQQPCILQAKIDPSLSIETYYRSQEAKGIAATPKADDFDAIHRG
;
A
#
# COMPACT_ATOMS: atom_id res chain seq x y z
N MET A 1 38.94 -26.89 17.24
CA MET A 1 38.85 -25.55 17.85
C MET A 1 37.42 -25.10 17.72
N ASN A 2 36.71 -25.03 18.84
CA ASN A 2 35.27 -24.75 18.86
C ASN A 2 35.04 -23.32 18.36
N ALA A 3 34.27 -23.20 17.28
CA ALA A 3 33.80 -21.91 16.81
C ALA A 3 33.04 -21.22 17.96
N PRO A 4 33.30 -19.93 18.23
CA PRO A 4 32.54 -19.20 19.23
C PRO A 4 31.06 -19.18 18.81
N ALA A 5 30.18 -19.51 19.75
CA ALA A 5 28.74 -19.43 19.55
C ALA A 5 28.34 -17.98 19.20
N PRO A 6 27.46 -17.75 18.22
CA PRO A 6 26.99 -16.40 17.89
C PRO A 6 25.92 -15.98 18.91
N SER A 7 26.32 -15.64 20.12
CA SER A 7 25.47 -15.00 21.13
C SER A 7 25.81 -13.51 21.18
N ASP A 8 24.95 -12.64 20.60
CA ASP A 8 24.62 -11.28 21.09
C ASP A 8 23.80 -10.40 20.11
N HIS A 9 23.47 -10.83 18.88
CA HIS A 9 22.79 -9.95 17.90
C HIS A 9 21.28 -10.15 17.68
N TYR A 10 20.69 -11.23 18.19
CA TYR A 10 19.29 -11.60 17.91
C TYR A 10 18.43 -11.60 19.18
N ALA A 11 17.20 -11.08 19.07
CA ALA A 11 16.28 -11.02 20.20
C ALA A 11 15.72 -12.41 20.58
N PRO A 12 15.14 -12.58 21.77
CA PRO A 12 14.48 -13.83 22.16
C PRO A 12 13.29 -14.21 21.28
N SER A 13 12.59 -13.24 20.70
CA SER A 13 11.45 -13.44 19.78
C SER A 13 11.84 -13.72 18.33
N THR A 14 13.14 -13.77 18.02
CA THR A 14 13.62 -14.00 16.66
C THR A 14 13.06 -15.31 16.10
N TYR A 15 12.59 -15.26 14.86
CA TYR A 15 12.02 -16.43 14.21
C TYR A 15 13.12 -17.45 13.90
N ARG A 16 12.93 -18.67 14.42
CA ARG A 16 13.77 -19.84 14.18
C ARG A 16 12.85 -21.02 13.91
N SER A 17 12.88 -21.58 12.71
CA SER A 17 12.01 -22.72 12.36
C SER A 17 12.14 -23.92 13.31
N THR A 18 13.33 -24.13 13.90
CA THR A 18 13.61 -25.22 14.82
C THR A 18 13.19 -24.98 16.28
N ALA A 19 12.98 -23.71 16.67
CA ALA A 19 12.81 -23.31 18.08
C ALA A 19 11.55 -22.44 18.29
N ILE A 20 10.45 -22.79 17.61
CA ILE A 20 9.17 -22.10 17.77
C ILE A 20 8.53 -22.48 19.11
N PRO A 21 8.11 -21.50 19.94
CA PRO A 21 7.44 -21.78 21.21
C PRO A 21 6.09 -22.46 21.01
N ALA A 22 5.62 -23.17 22.05
CA ALA A 22 4.23 -23.65 22.08
C ALA A 22 3.27 -22.46 22.07
N GLN A 23 2.19 -22.57 21.31
CA GLN A 23 1.25 -21.48 21.08
C GLN A 23 -0.17 -21.91 21.47
N PRO A 24 -0.96 -21.01 22.07
CA PRO A 24 -2.35 -21.29 22.40
C PRO A 24 -3.19 -21.41 21.12
N PRO A 25 -4.34 -22.10 21.18
CA PRO A 25 -5.26 -22.17 20.05
C PRO A 25 -5.78 -20.79 19.66
N HIS A 26 -6.29 -20.68 18.44
CA HIS A 26 -6.89 -19.46 17.92
C HIS A 26 -7.94 -18.90 18.87
N LYS A 27 -7.94 -17.57 19.05
CA LYS A 27 -8.99 -16.89 19.84
C LYS A 27 -10.38 -17.17 19.28
N TRP A 28 -10.49 -17.21 17.95
CA TRP A 28 -11.70 -17.56 17.24
C TRP A 28 -11.49 -18.89 16.52
N PRO A 29 -12.16 -19.99 16.94
CA PRO A 29 -11.96 -21.31 16.35
C PRO A 29 -12.25 -21.37 14.84
N GLN A 30 -13.17 -20.54 14.36
CA GLN A 30 -13.54 -20.42 12.95
C GLN A 30 -12.37 -19.93 12.08
N GLU A 31 -11.42 -19.21 12.68
CA GLU A 31 -10.27 -18.66 12.00
C GLU A 31 -9.07 -19.62 11.97
N ALA A 32 -9.16 -20.79 12.62
CA ALA A 32 -8.09 -21.78 12.59
C ALA A 32 -7.85 -22.35 11.20
N ASN A 33 -8.91 -22.42 10.38
CA ASN A 33 -8.85 -22.84 9.00
C ASN A 33 -9.50 -21.77 8.12
N ARG A 34 -8.77 -20.66 7.86
CA ARG A 34 -9.19 -19.53 7.00
C ARG A 34 -9.30 -19.92 5.50
N SER A 35 -9.74 -21.14 5.20
CA SER A 35 -10.07 -21.58 3.86
C SER A 35 -11.41 -20.96 3.44
N GLY A 36 -11.43 -20.30 2.30
CA GLY A 36 -12.63 -19.73 1.70
C GLY A 36 -12.63 -19.93 0.19
N PRO A 37 -13.69 -19.51 -0.52
CA PRO A 37 -13.78 -19.69 -1.98
C PRO A 37 -12.64 -19.01 -2.74
N THR A 38 -12.09 -17.92 -2.21
CA THR A 38 -10.97 -17.17 -2.80
C THR A 38 -9.69 -17.27 -1.97
N ARG A 39 -9.70 -17.97 -0.83
CA ARG A 39 -8.59 -17.97 0.14
C ARG A 39 -8.09 -19.36 0.46
N THR A 40 -6.78 -19.54 0.41
CA THR A 40 -6.11 -20.80 0.74
C THR A 40 -5.08 -20.56 1.84
N PRO A 41 -5.11 -21.30 2.96
CA PRO A 41 -4.08 -21.16 3.99
C PRO A 41 -2.72 -21.62 3.47
N LEU A 42 -1.67 -20.89 3.85
CA LEU A 42 -0.28 -21.22 3.52
C LEU A 42 0.38 -21.89 4.72
N ARG A 43 1.11 -22.97 4.44
CA ARG A 43 1.86 -23.75 5.42
C ARG A 43 3.24 -23.12 5.65
N TRP A 44 3.74 -23.31 6.86
CA TRP A 44 5.03 -22.80 7.32
C TRP A 44 6.11 -23.87 7.38
N GLY A 45 7.38 -23.44 7.29
CA GLY A 45 8.51 -24.18 7.83
C GLY A 45 9.23 -25.17 6.90
N HIS A 46 8.86 -25.21 5.63
CA HIS A 46 9.49 -26.09 4.64
C HIS A 46 10.04 -25.26 3.50
N TYR A 47 11.36 -25.07 3.52
CA TYR A 47 12.04 -24.15 2.63
C TYR A 47 12.36 -24.79 1.28
N ALA A 48 11.84 -24.20 0.20
CA ALA A 48 12.12 -24.63 -1.16
C ALA A 48 13.46 -24.08 -1.69
N HIS A 49 13.94 -22.98 -1.11
CA HIS A 49 15.11 -22.23 -1.59
C HIS A 49 14.96 -21.76 -3.05
N LEU A 50 13.73 -21.41 -3.42
CA LEU A 50 13.38 -20.87 -4.73
C LEU A 50 12.95 -19.42 -4.60
N GLU A 51 13.42 -18.59 -5.52
CA GLU A 51 13.13 -17.16 -5.55
C GLU A 51 12.03 -16.82 -6.56
N PRO A 52 11.16 -15.84 -6.27
CA PRO A 52 10.12 -15.40 -7.20
C PRO A 52 10.72 -14.62 -8.39
N TRP A 53 10.41 -15.02 -9.63
CA TRP A 53 10.98 -14.34 -10.81
C TRP A 53 10.48 -12.90 -10.93
N GLN A 54 9.24 -12.60 -10.53
CA GLN A 54 8.65 -11.27 -10.70
C GLN A 54 9.41 -10.20 -9.92
N ASP A 55 9.81 -10.52 -8.69
CA ASP A 55 10.56 -9.57 -7.87
C ASP A 55 11.99 -9.41 -8.40
N ILE A 56 12.61 -10.49 -8.88
CA ILE A 56 13.93 -10.41 -9.52
C ILE A 56 13.85 -9.54 -10.78
N ASP A 57 12.84 -9.75 -11.64
CA ASP A 57 12.65 -9.00 -12.87
C ASP A 57 12.43 -7.51 -12.60
N ALA A 58 11.55 -7.19 -11.64
CA ALA A 58 11.30 -5.81 -11.23
C ALA A 58 12.57 -5.12 -10.70
N GLN A 59 13.39 -5.84 -9.92
CA GLN A 59 14.60 -5.30 -9.31
C GLN A 59 15.77 -5.13 -10.29
N LEU A 60 15.85 -5.94 -11.35
CA LEU A 60 16.91 -5.84 -12.36
C LEU A 60 16.61 -4.82 -13.47
N GLN A 61 15.37 -4.35 -13.62
CA GLN A 61 15.00 -3.39 -14.67
C GLN A 61 15.68 -2.02 -14.47
N PRO A 62 16.29 -1.42 -15.52
CA PRO A 62 17.11 -0.20 -15.43
C PRO A 62 16.36 1.11 -15.09
N GLY A 63 15.10 1.06 -14.65
CA GLY A 63 14.30 2.22 -14.27
C GLY A 63 13.90 2.28 -12.80
N MET A 64 14.23 1.25 -11.99
CA MET A 64 13.92 1.28 -10.57
C MET A 64 14.86 2.27 -9.87
N ARG A 65 14.30 3.11 -8.99
CA ARG A 65 15.04 4.17 -8.29
C ARG A 65 16.30 3.59 -7.68
N ASN A 66 17.47 4.16 -7.98
CA ASN A 66 18.69 3.89 -7.24
C ASN A 66 18.39 4.14 -5.75
N PHE A 67 18.24 3.08 -4.95
CA PHE A 67 17.96 3.19 -3.52
C PHE A 67 19.15 3.77 -2.72
N LEU A 68 20.25 4.09 -3.39
CA LEU A 68 21.52 4.55 -2.84
C LEU A 68 21.69 6.08 -2.88
N ASP A 69 20.61 6.86 -2.96
CA ASP A 69 20.71 8.31 -2.91
C ASP A 69 20.97 8.78 -1.46
N GLY A 70 22.23 8.70 -1.01
CA GLY A 70 22.75 9.35 0.20
C GLY A 70 22.16 8.94 1.56
N LYS A 71 21.24 7.99 1.61
CA LYS A 71 20.56 7.56 2.85
C LYS A 71 21.35 6.48 3.61
N GLY A 72 21.31 6.54 4.94
CA GLY A 72 21.97 5.54 5.80
C GLY A 72 21.38 4.13 5.63
N GLU A 73 22.11 3.09 6.07
CA GLU A 73 21.70 1.68 5.95
C GLU A 73 20.29 1.41 6.50
N ASP A 74 19.92 2.10 7.57
CA ASP A 74 18.63 1.96 8.25
C ASP A 74 17.46 2.60 7.51
N ASP A 75 17.73 3.45 6.51
CA ASP A 75 16.71 4.14 5.70
C ASP A 75 16.35 3.36 4.42
N LEU A 76 17.05 2.27 4.15
CA LEU A 76 16.81 1.42 2.97
C LEU A 76 15.49 0.66 3.11
N TYR A 77 14.85 0.41 1.97
CA TYR A 77 13.60 -0.34 1.87
C TYR A 77 13.75 -1.77 2.39
N ILE A 78 14.87 -2.41 2.05
CA ILE A 78 15.24 -3.74 2.50
C ILE A 78 16.73 -3.77 2.83
N ASN A 79 17.09 -4.40 3.94
CA ASN A 79 18.46 -4.72 4.31
C ASN A 79 18.52 -6.08 5.03
N HIS A 80 19.70 -6.49 5.51
CA HIS A 80 19.85 -7.78 6.23
C HIS A 80 19.14 -7.82 7.60
N LYS A 81 18.67 -6.69 8.13
CA LYS A 81 18.04 -6.60 9.46
C LYS A 81 16.52 -6.40 9.38
N ARG A 82 16.05 -5.61 8.42
CA ARG A 82 14.67 -5.14 8.29
C ARG A 82 14.21 -5.06 6.83
N TRP A 83 12.94 -5.39 6.63
CA TRP A 83 12.24 -5.21 5.36
C TRP A 83 11.03 -4.30 5.62
N LYS A 84 11.14 -3.04 5.24
CA LYS A 84 10.11 -2.02 5.44
C LYS A 84 9.04 -2.16 4.36
N PHE A 85 7.80 -1.81 4.70
CA PHE A 85 6.70 -1.85 3.74
C PHE A 85 6.65 -0.52 3.00
N GLU A 86 6.25 -0.56 1.73
CA GLU A 86 5.91 0.66 1.01
C GLU A 86 4.62 1.25 1.59
N ASN A 87 4.56 2.59 1.61
CA ASN A 87 3.35 3.27 2.00
C ASN A 87 2.25 3.05 0.95
N SER A 88 1.29 2.18 1.23
CA SER A 88 0.12 1.95 0.38
C SER A 88 -1.13 2.68 0.89
N SER A 89 -0.97 3.89 1.43
CA SER A 89 -2.07 4.64 2.03
C SER A 89 -3.17 4.97 1.03
N LYS A 90 -4.43 4.98 1.50
CA LYS A 90 -5.60 5.39 0.69
C LYS A 90 -5.47 6.81 0.13
N TRP A 91 -4.65 7.66 0.74
CA TRP A 91 -4.33 9.00 0.23
C TRP A 91 -3.72 8.97 -1.18
N MET A 92 -2.95 7.94 -1.52
CA MET A 92 -2.40 7.78 -2.88
C MET A 92 -3.47 7.58 -3.95
N ILE A 93 -4.61 7.01 -3.57
CA ILE A 93 -5.76 6.82 -4.45
C ILE A 93 -6.63 8.09 -4.44
N LEU A 94 -6.85 8.68 -3.26
CA LEU A 94 -7.72 9.83 -3.09
C LEU A 94 -7.22 11.10 -3.79
N ILE A 95 -5.91 11.38 -3.76
CA ILE A 95 -5.34 12.60 -4.36
C ILE A 95 -5.62 12.69 -5.88
N PRO A 96 -5.37 11.65 -6.70
CA PRO A 96 -5.79 11.63 -8.10
C PRO A 96 -7.30 11.86 -8.30
N TYR A 97 -8.17 11.29 -7.45
CA TYR A 97 -9.61 11.55 -7.54
C TYR A 97 -9.95 13.01 -7.24
N LEU A 98 -9.34 13.61 -6.21
CA LEU A 98 -9.52 15.02 -5.87
C LEU A 98 -9.01 15.95 -6.98
N LYS A 99 -7.92 15.56 -7.66
CA LYS A 99 -7.43 16.24 -8.86
C LYS A 99 -8.50 16.27 -9.95
N TRP A 100 -9.05 15.12 -10.32
CA TRP A 100 -10.09 15.03 -11.34
C TRP A 100 -11.36 15.79 -10.95
N TRP A 101 -11.75 15.73 -9.68
CA TRP A 101 -12.87 16.49 -9.16
C TRP A 101 -12.63 18.01 -9.25
N SER A 102 -11.41 18.46 -8.98
CA SER A 102 -11.01 19.88 -9.03
C SER A 102 -10.92 20.42 -10.45
N ILE A 103 -10.61 19.58 -11.44
CA ILE A 103 -10.56 19.96 -12.86
C ILE A 103 -11.94 19.94 -13.50
N LEU A 104 -12.75 18.91 -13.19
CA LEU A 104 -13.98 18.61 -13.93
C LEU A 104 -15.24 19.14 -13.25
N PHE A 105 -15.39 18.94 -11.94
CA PHE A 105 -16.66 19.19 -11.26
C PHE A 105 -16.66 20.53 -10.53
N ALA A 106 -15.65 20.78 -9.70
CA ALA A 106 -15.59 21.95 -8.84
C ALA A 106 -15.71 23.29 -9.58
N PRO A 107 -15.02 23.52 -10.73
CA PRO A 107 -15.08 24.81 -11.41
C PRO A 107 -16.50 25.13 -11.90
N TRP A 108 -17.19 24.14 -12.44
CA TRP A 108 -18.53 24.31 -13.00
C TRP A 108 -19.61 24.30 -11.93
N LEU A 109 -19.40 23.61 -10.80
CA LEU A 109 -20.24 23.76 -9.62
C LEU A 109 -20.21 25.20 -9.10
N PHE A 110 -19.01 25.73 -8.84
CA PHE A 110 -18.86 27.11 -8.36
C PHE A 110 -19.38 28.13 -9.39
N TRP A 111 -19.19 27.87 -10.67
CA TRP A 111 -19.76 28.69 -11.75
C TRP A 111 -21.30 28.71 -11.72
N VAL A 112 -21.97 27.56 -11.58
CA VAL A 112 -23.44 27.50 -11.48
C VAL A 112 -23.93 28.26 -10.27
N ILE A 113 -23.29 28.08 -9.11
CA ILE A 113 -23.69 28.76 -7.89
C ILE A 113 -23.49 30.27 -8.06
N ALA A 114 -22.34 30.72 -8.57
CA ALA A 114 -22.05 32.15 -8.77
C ALA A 114 -23.00 32.80 -9.78
N VAL A 115 -23.21 32.18 -10.94
CA VAL A 115 -24.08 32.72 -12.00
C VAL A 115 -25.55 32.60 -11.62
N GLY A 116 -25.97 31.47 -11.07
CA GLY A 116 -27.36 31.23 -10.64
C GLY A 116 -27.78 32.14 -9.49
N SER A 117 -26.95 32.30 -8.46
CA SER A 117 -27.22 33.23 -7.36
C SER A 117 -27.17 34.69 -7.82
N GLY A 118 -26.24 35.06 -8.71
CA GLY A 118 -26.16 36.43 -9.22
C GLY A 118 -27.31 36.81 -10.16
N ILE A 119 -27.89 35.86 -10.89
CA ILE A 119 -29.04 36.12 -11.78
C ILE A 119 -30.33 36.32 -10.99
N PHE A 120 -30.46 35.73 -9.79
CA PHE A 120 -31.70 35.83 -9.02
C PHE A 120 -32.10 37.27 -8.65
N PRO A 121 -31.24 38.10 -8.02
CA PRO A 121 -31.56 39.51 -7.71
C PRO A 121 -31.86 40.35 -8.96
N LEU A 122 -31.18 40.07 -10.07
CA LEU A 122 -31.37 40.76 -11.35
C LEU A 122 -32.78 40.55 -11.94
N PHE A 123 -33.42 39.42 -11.61
CA PHE A 123 -34.76 39.08 -12.09
C PHE A 123 -35.86 39.22 -11.03
N GLU A 124 -35.51 39.41 -9.75
CA GLU A 124 -36.46 39.47 -8.63
C GLU A 124 -37.58 40.51 -8.83
N SER A 125 -37.25 41.69 -9.37
CA SER A 125 -38.24 42.74 -9.67
C SER A 125 -39.16 42.40 -10.85
N GLN A 126 -38.71 41.56 -11.79
CA GLN A 126 -39.49 41.07 -12.93
C GLN A 126 -40.31 39.80 -12.62
N ILE A 127 -39.93 39.04 -11.58
CA ILE A 127 -40.61 37.80 -11.17
C ILE A 127 -42.02 38.06 -10.64
N LYS A 128 -42.29 39.25 -10.07
CA LYS A 128 -43.63 39.65 -9.59
C LYS A 128 -44.68 39.85 -10.70
N ASN A 129 -44.31 39.82 -11.98
CA ASN A 129 -45.14 40.23 -13.12
C ASN A 129 -45.37 39.09 -14.16
N ASP A 130 -45.82 37.92 -13.72
CA ASP A 130 -46.16 36.73 -14.55
C ASP A 130 -45.01 36.05 -15.31
N ARG A 131 -43.74 36.38 -15.03
CA ARG A 131 -42.56 35.80 -15.72
C ARG A 131 -41.82 34.69 -14.96
N TYR A 132 -42.45 34.11 -13.94
CA TYR A 132 -41.86 33.05 -13.12
C TYR A 132 -41.37 31.84 -13.94
N GLY A 133 -42.11 31.47 -15.00
CA GLY A 133 -41.70 30.40 -15.93
C GLY A 133 -40.39 30.69 -16.67
N ALA A 134 -40.12 31.96 -17.02
CA ALA A 134 -38.88 32.34 -17.69
C ALA A 134 -37.66 32.26 -16.75
N PHE A 135 -37.85 32.59 -15.46
CA PHE A 135 -36.81 32.45 -14.44
C PHE A 135 -36.44 30.98 -14.19
N ILE A 136 -37.44 30.09 -14.09
CA ILE A 136 -37.21 28.64 -13.96
C ILE A 136 -36.47 28.11 -15.19
N PHE A 137 -36.91 28.50 -16.39
CA PHE A 137 -36.27 28.08 -17.64
C PHE A 137 -34.81 28.53 -17.71
N LEU A 138 -34.50 29.77 -17.33
CA LEU A 138 -33.14 30.30 -17.31
C LEU A 138 -32.25 29.57 -16.29
N SER A 139 -32.77 29.30 -15.10
CA SER A 139 -32.07 28.55 -14.06
C SER A 139 -31.76 27.12 -14.52
N LEU A 140 -32.72 26.46 -15.15
CA LEU A 140 -32.53 25.13 -15.74
C LEU A 140 -31.50 25.18 -16.88
N ALA A 141 -31.53 26.19 -17.73
CA ALA A 141 -30.58 26.37 -18.81
C ALA A 141 -29.14 26.54 -18.31
N ILE A 142 -28.93 27.25 -17.19
CA ILE A 142 -27.61 27.41 -16.53
C ILE A 142 -27.11 26.05 -16.02
N CYS A 143 -27.98 25.26 -15.38
CA CYS A 143 -27.64 23.92 -14.92
C CYS A 143 -27.33 22.97 -16.10
N VAL A 144 -28.07 23.06 -17.21
CA VAL A 144 -27.78 22.26 -18.40
C VAL A 144 -26.45 22.69 -19.02
N LEU A 145 -26.20 24.00 -19.12
CA LEU A 145 -24.96 24.54 -19.67
C LEU A 145 -23.74 24.10 -18.86
N SER A 146 -23.84 24.07 -17.53
CA SER A 146 -22.73 23.60 -16.70
C SER A 146 -22.44 22.13 -16.90
N ILE A 147 -23.45 21.28 -17.05
CA ILE A 147 -23.28 19.85 -17.37
C ILE A 147 -22.58 19.70 -18.73
N VAL A 148 -22.98 20.49 -19.73
CA VAL A 148 -22.30 20.50 -21.05
C VAL A 148 -20.84 20.93 -20.91
N MET A 149 -20.57 21.97 -20.12
CA MET A 149 -19.21 22.46 -19.88
C MET A 149 -18.33 21.46 -19.11
N MET A 150 -18.91 20.74 -18.15
CA MET A 150 -18.26 19.61 -17.49
C MET A 150 -17.91 18.50 -18.48
N GLY A 151 -18.83 18.17 -19.39
CA GLY A 151 -18.60 17.20 -20.46
C GLY A 151 -17.47 17.62 -21.42
N LEU A 152 -17.43 18.89 -21.80
CA LEU A 152 -16.34 19.45 -22.61
C LEU A 152 -14.99 19.43 -21.86
N SER A 153 -14.99 19.72 -20.56
CA SER A 153 -13.79 19.63 -19.72
C SER A 153 -13.27 18.20 -19.65
N ALA A 154 -14.18 17.23 -19.49
CA ALA A 154 -13.84 15.82 -19.52
C ALA A 154 -13.28 15.43 -20.89
N TYR A 155 -13.90 15.86 -21.99
CA TYR A 155 -13.41 15.59 -23.34
C TYR A 155 -11.98 16.12 -23.58
N TYR A 156 -11.65 17.33 -23.11
CA TYR A 156 -10.31 17.88 -23.29
C TYR A 156 -9.24 17.19 -22.45
N MET A 157 -9.63 16.61 -21.30
CA MET A 157 -8.70 16.01 -20.34
C MET A 157 -8.61 14.48 -20.42
N TRP A 158 -9.64 13.80 -20.93
CA TRP A 158 -9.75 12.33 -21.03
C TRP A 158 -9.10 11.75 -22.30
N THR A 159 -8.34 12.55 -23.06
CA THR A 159 -7.62 12.06 -24.24
C THR A 159 -6.20 11.62 -23.86
N ASP A 160 -5.61 10.69 -24.62
CA ASP A 160 -4.23 10.21 -24.40
C ASP A 160 -3.21 11.36 -24.32
N THR A 161 -3.51 12.48 -24.97
CA THR A 161 -2.78 13.75 -24.86
C THR A 161 -3.72 14.87 -24.42
N PRO A 162 -3.77 15.20 -23.10
CA PRO A 162 -4.71 16.19 -22.59
C PRO A 162 -4.46 17.57 -23.19
N ASN A 163 -5.50 18.19 -23.73
CA ASN A 163 -5.45 19.49 -24.38
C ASN A 163 -5.62 20.63 -23.35
N ILE A 164 -4.62 20.79 -22.48
CA ILE A 164 -4.64 21.75 -21.36
C ILE A 164 -4.94 23.18 -21.84
N LYS A 165 -4.45 23.58 -23.02
CA LYS A 165 -4.71 24.91 -23.59
C LYS A 165 -6.21 25.18 -23.81
N LYS A 166 -6.94 24.21 -24.39
CA LYS A 166 -8.37 24.35 -24.68
C LYS A 166 -9.19 24.35 -23.40
N TYR A 167 -8.83 23.48 -22.45
CA TYR A 167 -9.42 23.46 -21.11
C TYR A 167 -9.24 24.81 -20.41
N LEU A 168 -8.01 25.37 -20.40
CA LEU A 168 -7.75 26.67 -19.80
C LEU A 168 -8.56 27.79 -20.43
N ILE A 169 -8.69 27.82 -21.76
CA ILE A 169 -9.54 28.80 -22.45
C ILE A 169 -10.99 28.67 -21.97
N GLN A 170 -11.53 27.45 -21.94
CA GLN A 170 -12.89 27.18 -21.50
C GLN A 170 -13.13 27.61 -20.05
N SER A 171 -12.29 27.16 -19.11
CA SER A 171 -12.41 27.48 -17.69
C SER A 171 -12.21 28.98 -17.43
N THR A 172 -11.32 29.64 -18.18
CA THR A 172 -11.11 31.09 -18.08
C THR A 172 -12.32 31.87 -18.61
N CYS A 173 -12.93 31.46 -19.73
CA CYS A 173 -14.18 32.05 -20.21
C CYS A 173 -15.31 31.88 -19.18
N GLY A 174 -15.42 30.71 -18.57
CA GLY A 174 -16.33 30.46 -17.46
C GLY A 174 -16.09 31.44 -16.30
N LEU A 175 -14.84 31.57 -15.85
CA LEU A 175 -14.46 32.46 -14.75
C LEU A 175 -14.79 33.93 -15.07
N ILE A 176 -14.47 34.39 -16.28
CA ILE A 176 -14.78 35.75 -16.75
C ILE A 176 -16.29 35.98 -16.73
N SER A 177 -17.09 35.02 -17.21
CA SER A 177 -18.55 35.18 -17.20
C SER A 177 -19.12 35.24 -15.78
N ALA A 178 -18.61 34.43 -14.84
CA ALA A 178 -19.00 34.49 -13.43
C ALA A 178 -18.62 35.84 -12.80
N LEU A 179 -17.39 36.30 -13.03
CA LEU A 179 -16.92 37.61 -12.56
C LEU A 179 -17.76 38.76 -13.12
N LEU A 180 -18.12 38.72 -14.40
CA LEU A 180 -19.00 39.73 -15.01
C LEU A 180 -20.37 39.76 -14.34
N VAL A 181 -20.98 38.60 -14.07
CA VAL A 181 -22.25 38.53 -13.34
C VAL A 181 -22.10 39.10 -11.93
N THR A 182 -21.04 38.73 -11.21
CA THR A 182 -20.75 39.27 -9.88
C THR A 182 -20.57 40.79 -9.90
N LEU A 183 -19.85 41.33 -10.88
CA LEU A 183 -19.65 42.78 -11.04
C LEU A 183 -20.94 43.52 -11.38
N LEU A 184 -21.83 42.91 -12.18
CA LEU A 184 -23.14 43.50 -12.48
C LEU A 184 -24.03 43.56 -11.24
N VAL A 185 -24.09 42.46 -10.47
CA VAL A 185 -24.83 42.44 -9.20
C VAL A 185 -24.28 43.49 -8.24
N PHE A 186 -22.95 43.60 -8.13
CA PHE A 186 -22.30 44.64 -7.35
C PHE A 186 -22.73 46.05 -7.75
N PHE A 187 -22.77 46.33 -9.05
CA PHE A 187 -23.12 47.65 -9.58
C PHE A 187 -24.58 48.04 -9.27
N PHE A 188 -25.52 47.10 -9.39
CA PHE A 188 -26.95 47.40 -9.26
C PHE A 188 -27.50 47.23 -7.84
N TYR A 189 -26.93 46.35 -7.02
CA TYR A 189 -27.49 45.94 -5.73
C TYR A 189 -26.53 46.07 -4.54
N GLY A 190 -25.25 46.44 -4.78
CA GLY A 190 -24.24 46.59 -3.74
C GLY A 190 -23.40 45.33 -3.49
N PHE A 191 -22.47 45.41 -2.55
CA PHE A 191 -21.43 44.39 -2.36
C PHE A 191 -21.92 43.14 -1.65
N ASP A 192 -21.94 42.04 -2.40
CA ASP A 192 -22.03 40.68 -1.86
C ASP A 192 -20.65 40.01 -1.95
N GLN A 193 -20.03 39.77 -0.80
CA GLN A 193 -18.72 39.13 -0.69
C GLN A 193 -18.74 37.68 -1.16
N ASP A 194 -19.89 37.01 -1.03
CA ASP A 194 -19.99 35.56 -1.21
C ASP A 194 -19.81 35.16 -2.68
N LEU A 195 -20.32 35.96 -3.62
CA LEU A 195 -20.14 35.71 -5.06
C LEU A 195 -18.68 35.85 -5.51
N LEU A 196 -17.93 36.77 -4.89
CA LEU A 196 -16.50 36.96 -5.14
C LEU A 196 -15.68 35.79 -4.60
N TRP A 197 -16.06 35.26 -3.43
CA TRP A 197 -15.47 34.05 -2.88
C TRP A 197 -15.74 32.83 -3.76
N LEU A 198 -16.92 32.71 -4.39
CA LEU A 198 -17.21 31.63 -5.33
C LEU A 198 -16.33 31.71 -6.60
N CYS A 199 -16.12 32.90 -7.16
CA CYS A 199 -15.20 33.09 -8.29
C CYS A 199 -13.75 32.74 -7.90
N THR A 200 -13.35 33.10 -6.67
CA THR A 200 -12.04 32.75 -6.12
C THR A 200 -11.90 31.24 -5.92
N ALA A 201 -12.94 30.58 -5.39
CA ALA A 201 -12.97 29.13 -5.21
C ALA A 201 -12.90 28.39 -6.56
N MET A 202 -13.57 28.90 -7.59
CA MET A 202 -13.47 28.41 -8.96
C MET A 202 -12.03 28.50 -9.48
N ALA A 203 -11.39 29.67 -9.39
CA ALA A 203 -10.00 29.85 -9.81
C ALA A 203 -9.03 28.94 -9.03
N PHE A 204 -9.24 28.84 -7.72
CA PHE A 204 -8.45 27.96 -6.84
C PHE A 204 -8.62 26.48 -7.21
N SER A 205 -9.84 26.03 -7.55
CA SER A 205 -10.06 24.65 -7.98
C SER A 205 -9.31 24.29 -9.27
N VAL A 206 -9.26 25.20 -10.23
CA VAL A 206 -8.50 25.00 -11.48
C VAL A 206 -6.99 24.92 -11.17
N PHE A 207 -6.48 25.82 -10.34
CA PHE A 207 -5.08 25.77 -9.88
C PHE A 207 -4.74 24.46 -9.16
N MET A 208 -5.58 24.05 -8.20
CA MET A 208 -5.40 22.81 -7.46
C MET A 208 -5.43 21.59 -8.38
N GLY A 209 -6.34 21.57 -9.35
CA GLY A 209 -6.45 20.52 -10.36
C GLY A 209 -5.21 20.40 -11.26
N LEU A 210 -4.66 21.53 -11.72
CA LEU A 210 -3.55 21.51 -12.68
C LEU A 210 -2.19 21.23 -12.03
N ILE A 211 -1.94 21.77 -10.83
CA ILE A 211 -0.61 21.73 -10.20
C ILE A 211 -0.70 21.31 -8.72
N GLY A 212 -1.67 21.84 -7.98
CA GLY A 212 -1.71 21.70 -6.52
C GLY A 212 -1.75 20.24 -6.04
N TRP A 213 -2.63 19.41 -6.60
CA TRP A 213 -2.74 18.00 -6.21
C TRP A 213 -1.52 17.17 -6.60
N ASP A 214 -0.91 17.43 -7.76
CA ASP A 214 0.32 16.76 -8.18
C ASP A 214 1.49 17.11 -7.24
N TYR A 215 1.60 18.38 -6.86
CA TYR A 215 2.59 18.84 -5.90
C TYR A 215 2.38 18.23 -4.51
N LEU A 216 1.14 18.21 -4.02
CA LEU A 216 0.81 17.57 -2.74
C LEU A 216 1.08 16.07 -2.76
N GLN A 217 0.84 15.40 -3.89
CA GLN A 217 1.16 13.99 -4.06
C GLN A 217 2.67 13.74 -4.02
N ASP A 218 3.46 14.55 -4.73
CA ASP A 218 4.92 14.47 -4.68
C ASP A 218 5.46 14.72 -3.27
N LEU A 219 4.99 15.77 -2.60
CA LEU A 219 5.35 16.08 -1.21
C LEU A 219 4.98 14.91 -0.27
N TYR A 220 3.77 14.36 -0.42
CA TYR A 220 3.32 13.21 0.36
C TYR A 220 4.24 12.00 0.18
N LEU A 221 4.61 11.67 -1.05
CA LEU A 221 5.47 10.53 -1.35
C LEU A 221 6.91 10.72 -0.83
N ARG A 222 7.40 11.97 -0.76
CA ARG A 222 8.72 12.27 -0.19
C ARG A 222 8.73 12.19 1.33
N VAL A 223 7.66 12.65 1.99
CA VAL A 223 7.56 12.67 3.46
C VAL A 223 7.20 11.29 4.01
N PHE A 224 6.27 10.58 3.36
CA PHE A 224 5.74 9.30 3.83
C PHE A 224 6.15 8.15 2.92
N VAL A 225 7.47 7.92 2.80
CA VAL A 225 8.01 6.80 2.00
C VAL A 225 7.60 5.45 2.60
N HIS A 226 7.56 5.35 3.93
CA HIS A 226 7.23 4.13 4.67
C HIS A 226 6.01 4.38 5.57
N ASP A 227 5.14 3.37 5.70
CA ASP A 227 3.98 3.43 6.60
C ASP A 227 4.33 3.11 8.06
N GLY A 228 5.62 2.89 8.37
CA GLY A 228 6.10 2.43 9.66
C GLY A 228 5.88 0.93 9.91
N SER A 229 5.30 0.23 8.95
CA SER A 229 5.20 -1.23 8.96
C SER A 229 6.48 -1.86 8.40
N GLY A 230 6.79 -3.04 8.88
CA GLY A 230 7.96 -3.78 8.41
C GLY A 230 8.17 -5.08 9.15
N PHE A 231 8.91 -5.95 8.51
CA PHE A 231 9.49 -7.12 9.13
C PHE A 231 10.86 -6.78 9.71
N ASN A 232 11.14 -7.27 10.92
CA ASN A 232 12.46 -7.15 11.52
C ASN A 232 13.01 -8.54 11.79
N ARG A 233 14.01 -8.95 10.99
CA ARG A 233 14.71 -10.24 11.12
C ARG A 233 15.43 -10.34 12.46
N GLN A 234 16.02 -9.23 12.94
CA GLN A 234 16.77 -9.25 14.21
C GLN A 234 15.87 -9.50 15.41
N THR A 235 14.66 -8.94 15.42
CA THR A 235 13.71 -9.13 16.53
C THR A 235 12.70 -10.25 16.29
N GLY A 236 12.52 -10.71 15.05
CA GLY A 236 11.45 -11.65 14.67
C GLY A 236 10.05 -11.04 14.67
N MET A 237 9.94 -9.72 14.81
CA MET A 237 8.65 -9.03 14.94
C MET A 237 8.15 -8.53 13.58
N LEU A 238 6.83 -8.61 13.39
CA LEU A 238 6.11 -7.87 12.37
C LEU A 238 5.48 -6.64 13.04
N THR A 239 5.88 -5.45 12.58
CA THR A 239 5.26 -4.19 12.97
C THR A 239 4.33 -3.70 11.87
N ILE A 240 3.13 -3.27 12.24
CA ILE A 240 2.09 -2.74 11.36
C ILE A 240 1.76 -1.32 11.86
N GLY A 241 2.07 -0.32 11.04
CA GLY A 241 1.68 1.06 11.26
C GLY A 241 0.16 1.22 11.24
N ARG A 242 -0.39 1.98 12.19
CA ARG A 242 -1.83 2.28 12.25
C ARG A 242 -2.05 3.78 12.32
N PHE A 243 -3.02 4.27 11.56
CA PHE A 243 -3.37 5.69 11.56
C PHE A 243 -4.02 6.06 12.90
N TRP A 244 -3.53 7.13 13.54
CA TRP A 244 -3.97 7.63 14.86
C TRP A 244 -3.93 6.62 16.02
N ARG A 245 -3.22 5.50 15.87
CA ARG A 245 -3.05 4.50 16.93
C ARG A 245 -1.59 4.09 17.03
N LYS A 246 -1.20 3.56 18.19
CA LYS A 246 0.14 2.96 18.33
C LYS A 246 0.32 1.82 17.30
N PRO A 247 1.51 1.70 16.69
CA PRO A 247 1.83 0.58 15.81
C PRO A 247 1.54 -0.74 16.51
N PHE A 248 1.05 -1.72 15.75
CA PHE A 248 0.86 -3.07 16.24
C PHE A 248 2.11 -3.88 15.94
N SER A 249 2.77 -4.43 16.95
CA SER A 249 3.98 -5.24 16.83
C SER A 249 3.78 -6.56 17.53
N ALA A 250 3.94 -7.67 16.83
CA ALA A 250 3.86 -9.02 17.38
C ALA A 250 4.88 -9.95 16.70
N PRO A 251 5.31 -11.04 17.35
CA PRO A 251 6.18 -12.03 16.73
C PRO A 251 5.56 -12.61 15.46
N LEU A 252 6.38 -12.80 14.42
CA LEU A 252 5.91 -13.24 13.11
C LEU A 252 5.17 -14.60 13.17
N TYR A 253 5.61 -15.51 14.03
CA TYR A 253 5.01 -16.84 14.16
C TYR A 253 3.60 -16.84 14.79
N GLU A 254 3.13 -15.69 15.30
CA GLU A 254 1.73 -15.48 15.76
C GLU A 254 0.78 -15.12 14.61
N PHE A 255 1.31 -14.94 13.40
CA PHE A 255 0.51 -14.65 12.21
C PHE A 255 0.30 -15.90 11.36
N ASP A 256 -0.93 -16.12 10.92
CA ASP A 256 -1.24 -17.11 9.90
C ASP A 256 -1.27 -16.48 8.53
N ALA A 257 -0.67 -17.18 7.56
CA ALA A 257 -0.60 -16.72 6.20
C ALA A 257 -1.71 -17.35 5.37
N THR A 258 -2.40 -16.54 4.57
CA THR A 258 -3.39 -17.00 3.60
C THR A 258 -3.11 -16.37 2.25
N LEU A 259 -3.29 -17.13 1.19
CA LEU A 259 -3.23 -16.67 -0.18
C LEU A 259 -4.64 -16.33 -0.66
N GLU A 260 -4.86 -15.11 -1.14
CA GLU A 260 -6.13 -14.66 -1.68
C GLU A 260 -6.04 -14.46 -3.20
N PHE A 261 -6.93 -15.09 -3.96
CA PHE A 261 -7.10 -14.83 -5.38
C PHE A 261 -7.79 -13.49 -5.59
N ARG A 262 -7.13 -12.60 -6.35
CA ARG A 262 -7.65 -11.28 -6.72
C ARG A 262 -7.89 -11.20 -8.23
N PRO A 263 -9.15 -11.19 -8.67
CA PRO A 263 -9.47 -10.92 -10.06
C PRO A 263 -9.16 -9.45 -10.38
N GLY A 264 -8.41 -9.22 -11.44
CA GLY A 264 -8.10 -7.89 -11.95
C GLY A 264 -9.16 -7.38 -12.92
N PRO A 265 -9.30 -6.05 -13.08
CA PRO A 265 -10.34 -5.45 -13.92
C PRO A 265 -10.28 -5.84 -15.41
N HIS A 266 -9.10 -6.19 -15.92
CA HIS A 266 -8.86 -6.46 -17.35
C HIS A 266 -8.65 -7.95 -17.65
N GLY A 267 -9.19 -8.85 -16.83
CA GLY A 267 -9.00 -10.31 -16.96
C GLY A 267 -7.63 -10.82 -16.54
N ASN A 268 -6.69 -9.93 -16.17
CA ASN A 268 -5.51 -10.33 -15.43
C ASN A 268 -5.94 -10.79 -14.04
N SER A 269 -5.29 -11.81 -13.48
CA SER A 269 -5.54 -12.27 -12.12
C SER A 269 -4.22 -12.48 -11.41
N GLY A 270 -4.23 -12.25 -10.10
CA GLY A 270 -3.06 -12.47 -9.28
C GLY A 270 -3.46 -12.92 -7.90
N PHE A 271 -2.46 -13.34 -7.14
CA PHE A 271 -2.63 -13.72 -5.76
C PHE A 271 -2.00 -12.69 -4.84
N ALA A 272 -2.58 -12.51 -3.67
CA ALA A 272 -2.03 -11.65 -2.62
C ALA A 272 -1.94 -12.44 -1.32
N ILE A 273 -0.79 -12.35 -0.65
CA ILE A 273 -0.61 -12.95 0.66
C ILE A 273 -1.15 -11.99 1.72
N TRP A 274 -1.90 -12.56 2.64
CA TRP A 274 -2.39 -11.90 3.85
C TRP A 274 -1.80 -12.58 5.07
N LEU A 275 -1.42 -11.77 6.05
CA LEU A 275 -1.02 -12.21 7.38
C LEU A 275 -2.11 -11.81 8.37
N HIS A 276 -2.61 -12.78 9.12
CA HIS A 276 -3.68 -12.61 10.11
C HIS A 276 -3.14 -12.94 11.49
N HIS A 277 -3.26 -12.01 12.43
CA HIS A 277 -2.86 -12.28 13.81
C HIS A 277 -3.85 -13.25 14.48
N ARG A 278 -3.39 -14.29 15.16
CA ARG A 278 -4.28 -15.33 15.73
C ARG A 278 -5.14 -14.88 16.91
N TYR A 279 -4.70 -13.85 17.63
CA TYR A 279 -5.29 -13.47 18.92
C TYR A 279 -5.96 -12.10 18.91
N CYS A 280 -5.78 -11.32 17.85
CA CYS A 280 -6.30 -9.97 17.71
C CYS A 280 -6.85 -9.78 16.30
N ASP A 281 -7.85 -8.91 16.15
CA ASP A 281 -8.42 -8.54 14.85
C ASP A 281 -7.48 -7.58 14.10
N VAL A 282 -6.31 -8.10 13.69
CA VAL A 282 -5.28 -7.40 12.96
C VAL A 282 -4.84 -8.26 11.79
N GLN A 283 -4.91 -7.69 10.59
CA GLN A 283 -4.46 -8.34 9.36
C GLN A 283 -3.69 -7.36 8.49
N VAL A 284 -2.78 -7.86 7.67
CA VAL A 284 -2.04 -7.07 6.69
C VAL A 284 -1.91 -7.80 5.37
N ALA A 285 -2.22 -7.10 4.27
CA ALA A 285 -1.97 -7.58 2.92
C ALA A 285 -0.55 -7.21 2.49
N LEU A 286 0.20 -8.18 1.96
CA LEU A 286 1.55 -7.97 1.43
C LEU A 286 1.54 -7.50 -0.03
N GLY A 287 0.44 -7.79 -0.76
CA GLY A 287 0.26 -7.37 -2.15
C GLY A 287 0.25 -5.86 -2.32
N GLY A 288 1.16 -5.32 -3.13
CA GLY A 288 1.35 -3.89 -3.36
C GLY A 288 2.13 -3.17 -2.25
N LYS A 289 2.57 -3.89 -1.20
CA LYS A 289 3.47 -3.37 -0.16
C LYS A 289 4.86 -3.97 -0.23
N LEU A 290 4.94 -5.25 -0.57
CA LEU A 290 6.15 -6.06 -0.66
C LEU A 290 6.12 -7.01 -1.85
N GLN A 291 4.96 -7.64 -2.05
CA GLN A 291 4.69 -8.56 -3.14
C GLN A 291 4.18 -7.77 -4.35
N SER A 292 4.76 -8.03 -5.53
CA SER A 292 4.28 -7.43 -6.77
C SER A 292 2.80 -7.75 -7.03
N LEU A 293 2.06 -6.76 -7.55
CA LEU A 293 0.66 -6.95 -7.93
C LEU A 293 0.60 -7.80 -9.21
N GLY A 294 -0.22 -8.86 -9.20
CA GLY A 294 -0.37 -9.75 -10.37
C GLY A 294 0.56 -10.96 -10.35
N MET A 295 1.06 -11.35 -9.19
CA MET A 295 1.82 -12.58 -9.00
C MET A 295 0.95 -13.80 -9.22
N ASN A 296 1.43 -14.76 -10.02
CA ASN A 296 0.74 -16.04 -10.19
C ASN A 296 0.83 -16.86 -8.88
N LEU A 297 0.21 -18.05 -8.88
CA LEU A 297 0.17 -18.90 -7.70
C LEU A 297 1.58 -19.29 -7.24
N GLU A 298 2.38 -19.84 -8.15
CA GLU A 298 3.68 -20.43 -7.85
C GLU A 298 4.72 -19.39 -7.44
N GLU A 299 4.72 -18.23 -8.07
CA GLU A 299 5.54 -17.10 -7.65
C GLU A 299 5.11 -16.57 -6.28
N SER A 300 3.81 -16.57 -5.96
CA SER A 300 3.35 -16.17 -4.63
C SER A 300 3.82 -17.15 -3.56
N LEU A 301 3.87 -18.45 -3.89
CA LEU A 301 4.40 -19.47 -3.00
C LEU A 301 5.93 -19.34 -2.84
N ALA A 302 6.66 -19.04 -3.91
CA ALA A 302 8.10 -18.75 -3.86
C ALA A 302 8.41 -17.47 -3.09
N PHE A 303 7.59 -16.42 -3.22
CA PHE A 303 7.71 -15.21 -2.41
C PHE A 303 7.46 -15.49 -0.93
N TRP A 304 6.43 -16.29 -0.61
CA TRP A 304 6.17 -16.70 0.77
C TRP A 304 7.34 -17.49 1.37
N ASP A 305 7.93 -18.41 0.60
CA ASP A 305 9.15 -19.11 0.99
C ASP A 305 10.32 -18.16 1.25
N SER A 306 10.55 -17.22 0.32
CA SER A 306 11.61 -16.22 0.41
C SER A 306 11.45 -15.32 1.63
N LEU A 307 10.22 -14.89 1.94
CA LEU A 307 9.91 -14.09 3.11
C LEU A 307 10.17 -14.86 4.41
N GLN A 308 9.75 -16.13 4.49
CA GLN A 308 10.05 -16.95 5.67
C GLN A 308 11.56 -17.16 5.83
N ARG A 309 12.31 -17.41 4.75
CA ARG A 309 13.79 -17.50 4.79
C ARG A 309 14.44 -16.19 5.22
N TYR A 310 13.92 -15.06 4.73
CA TYR A 310 14.35 -13.74 5.15
C TYR A 310 14.14 -13.51 6.65
N MET A 311 13.10 -14.08 7.26
CA MET A 311 12.84 -13.92 8.68
C MET A 311 13.52 -14.98 9.56
N ASP A 312 13.81 -16.16 9.02
CA ASP A 312 14.47 -17.24 9.76
C ASP A 312 15.97 -17.02 9.84
N VAL A 313 16.46 -16.74 11.04
CA VAL A 313 17.90 -16.53 11.28
C VAL A 313 18.73 -17.80 11.21
N THR A 314 18.10 -18.96 11.11
CA THR A 314 18.79 -20.24 10.85
C THR A 314 19.00 -20.50 9.36
N GLN A 315 18.35 -19.72 8.49
CA GLN A 315 18.45 -19.83 7.05
C GLN A 315 19.26 -18.66 6.46
N PRO A 316 19.97 -18.87 5.34
CA PRO A 316 20.59 -17.78 4.61
C PRO A 316 19.50 -16.85 4.03
N LEU A 317 19.83 -15.58 3.86
CA LEU A 317 18.97 -14.61 3.19
C LEU A 317 18.59 -15.11 1.79
N PRO A 318 17.39 -14.76 1.29
CA PRO A 318 17.00 -15.10 -0.07
C PRO A 318 17.90 -14.42 -1.10
N ASP A 319 18.16 -15.11 -2.21
CA ASP A 319 19.06 -14.67 -3.26
C ASP A 319 18.36 -13.69 -4.22
N LEU A 320 17.98 -12.54 -3.66
CA LEU A 320 17.34 -11.43 -4.38
C LEU A 320 18.38 -10.36 -4.74
N PRO A 321 18.26 -9.71 -5.93
CA PRO A 321 19.14 -8.61 -6.32
C PRO A 321 19.31 -7.52 -5.26
N LEU A 322 18.23 -7.08 -4.61
CA LEU A 322 18.29 -6.04 -3.56
C LEU A 322 19.07 -6.47 -2.30
N LEU A 323 19.11 -7.77 -2.00
CA LEU A 323 19.78 -8.28 -0.81
C LEU A 323 21.27 -8.55 -1.05
N GLU A 324 21.72 -8.64 -2.30
CA GLU A 324 23.10 -9.00 -2.68
C GLU A 324 24.14 -8.22 -1.88
N GLN A 325 23.97 -6.90 -1.79
CA GLN A 325 24.91 -6.02 -1.10
C GLN A 325 25.04 -6.29 0.41
N PHE A 326 24.04 -6.92 1.05
CA PHE A 326 24.06 -7.18 2.49
C PHE A 326 24.36 -8.63 2.84
N ARG A 327 24.48 -9.54 1.87
CA ARG A 327 24.66 -10.97 2.13
C ARG A 327 25.92 -11.30 2.94
N HIS A 328 26.97 -10.50 2.77
CA HIS A 328 28.22 -10.63 3.52
C HIS A 328 28.13 -10.13 4.98
N LEU A 329 27.09 -9.35 5.32
CA LEU A 329 26.86 -8.81 6.66
C LEU A 329 26.10 -9.80 7.56
N ASP A 330 25.27 -10.67 6.98
CA ASP A 330 24.58 -11.73 7.72
C ASP A 330 25.51 -12.96 7.86
N PRO A 331 25.88 -13.38 9.08
CA PRO A 331 26.90 -14.41 9.28
C PRO A 331 26.48 -15.79 8.75
N VAL A 332 25.19 -16.12 8.82
CA VAL A 332 24.65 -17.39 8.32
C VAL A 332 24.70 -17.41 6.79
N THR A 333 24.32 -16.30 6.17
CA THR A 333 24.39 -16.12 4.72
C THR A 333 25.83 -16.11 4.22
N ALA A 334 26.73 -15.41 4.90
CA ALA A 334 28.15 -15.36 4.52
C ALA A 334 28.80 -16.75 4.57
N ALA A 335 28.54 -17.53 5.63
CA ALA A 335 29.02 -18.90 5.74
C ALA A 335 28.43 -19.81 4.65
N HIS A 336 27.13 -19.68 4.37
CA HIS A 336 26.47 -20.43 3.31
C HIS A 336 27.02 -20.08 1.92
N ASP A 337 27.18 -18.80 1.61
CA ASP A 337 27.70 -18.32 0.32
C ASP A 337 29.16 -18.77 0.11
N GLN A 338 29.97 -18.79 1.17
CA GLN A 338 31.34 -19.31 1.13
C GLN A 338 31.37 -20.82 0.85
N GLN A 339 30.48 -21.59 1.48
CA GLN A 339 30.38 -23.04 1.25
C GLN A 339 29.92 -23.38 -0.17
N GLN A 340 28.97 -22.62 -0.72
CA GLN A 340 28.44 -22.83 -2.07
C GLN A 340 29.30 -22.20 -3.18
N GLY A 341 30.33 -21.43 -2.83
CA GLY A 341 31.15 -20.71 -3.81
C GLY A 341 30.36 -19.66 -4.60
N ARG A 342 29.33 -19.04 -4.01
CA ARG A 342 28.47 -18.07 -4.69
C ARG A 342 29.27 -16.78 -5.00
N PRO A 343 29.27 -16.27 -6.24
CA PRO A 343 29.91 -15.00 -6.57
C PRO A 343 29.29 -13.82 -5.79
N PRO A 344 30.07 -12.94 -5.14
CA PRO A 344 29.54 -11.81 -4.35
C PRO A 344 28.72 -10.79 -5.14
N ARG A 345 28.99 -10.65 -6.45
CA ARG A 345 28.36 -9.67 -7.36
C ARG A 345 27.52 -10.36 -8.46
N ARG A 346 26.96 -11.53 -8.16
CA ARG A 346 26.21 -12.34 -9.12
C ARG A 346 25.13 -11.55 -9.88
N TRP A 347 24.29 -10.81 -9.16
CA TRP A 347 23.18 -10.04 -9.73
C TRP A 347 23.66 -8.75 -10.37
N ARG A 348 24.59 -8.03 -9.72
CA ARG A 348 25.19 -6.81 -10.28
C ARG A 348 25.91 -7.05 -11.61
N ASP A 349 26.57 -8.19 -11.75
CA ASP A 349 27.30 -8.54 -12.96
C ASP A 349 26.41 -9.29 -13.99
N MET A 350 25.16 -9.61 -13.64
CA MET A 350 24.19 -10.22 -14.54
C MET A 350 23.55 -9.17 -15.45
N PRO A 351 23.78 -9.21 -16.78
CA PRO A 351 23.14 -8.24 -17.68
C PRO A 351 21.64 -8.54 -17.78
N TYR A 352 20.81 -7.49 -17.69
CA TYR A 352 19.35 -7.61 -17.75
C TYR A 352 18.87 -8.40 -18.99
N ARG A 353 19.50 -8.21 -20.15
CA ARG A 353 19.17 -8.99 -21.38
C ARG A 353 19.38 -10.49 -21.23
N ALA A 354 20.34 -10.93 -20.42
CA ALA A 354 20.54 -12.36 -20.16
C ALA A 354 19.48 -12.91 -19.19
N TRP A 355 19.10 -12.12 -18.18
CA TRP A 355 17.97 -12.44 -17.31
C TRP A 355 16.67 -12.56 -18.11
N GLU A 356 16.34 -11.55 -18.91
CA GLU A 356 15.12 -11.50 -19.71
C GLU A 356 15.00 -12.68 -20.68
N ARG A 357 16.09 -13.06 -21.37
CA ARG A 357 16.09 -14.13 -22.37
C ARG A 357 16.07 -15.54 -21.79
N ARG A 358 16.68 -15.76 -20.61
CA ARG A 358 16.89 -17.10 -20.05
C ARG A 358 16.49 -17.19 -18.58
N GLY A 359 17.11 -16.38 -17.72
CA GLY A 359 16.94 -16.47 -16.27
C GLY A 359 15.47 -16.36 -15.80
N ARG A 360 14.69 -15.51 -16.44
CA ARG A 360 13.25 -15.37 -16.18
C ARG A 360 12.48 -16.65 -16.49
N ALA A 361 12.65 -17.19 -17.70
CA ALA A 361 11.94 -18.40 -18.14
C ALA A 361 12.36 -19.64 -17.34
N GLU A 362 13.65 -19.76 -17.00
CA GLU A 362 14.20 -20.84 -16.17
C GLU A 362 13.63 -20.78 -14.74
N THR A 363 13.57 -19.57 -14.15
CA THR A 363 12.99 -19.37 -12.81
C THR A 363 11.50 -19.71 -12.80
N MET A 364 10.75 -19.23 -13.81
CA MET A 364 9.33 -19.57 -13.98
C MET A 364 9.10 -21.08 -14.09
N ALA A 365 9.88 -21.77 -14.92
CA ALA A 365 9.75 -23.21 -15.10
C ALA A 365 10.04 -23.95 -13.78
N ARG A 366 11.14 -23.60 -13.10
CA ARG A 366 11.51 -24.20 -11.82
C ARG A 366 10.45 -24.01 -10.74
N ASN A 367 9.89 -22.81 -10.62
CA ASN A 367 8.86 -22.51 -9.63
C ASN A 367 7.55 -23.24 -9.95
N ARG A 368 7.19 -23.33 -11.23
CA ARG A 368 6.02 -24.10 -11.69
C ARG A 368 6.13 -25.60 -11.45
N ASP A 369 7.31 -26.16 -11.71
CA ASP A 369 7.52 -27.61 -11.66
C ASP A 369 7.72 -28.11 -10.22
N TYR A 370 7.95 -27.20 -9.25
CA TYR A 370 8.08 -27.53 -7.84
C TYR A 370 6.73 -27.88 -7.19
N LYS A 371 6.72 -28.96 -6.40
CA LYS A 371 5.53 -29.41 -5.66
C LYS A 371 5.38 -28.63 -4.36
N TRP A 372 4.70 -27.50 -4.44
CA TRP A 372 4.47 -26.63 -3.28
C TRP A 372 3.53 -27.25 -2.24
N GLN A 373 3.68 -26.81 -0.98
CA GLN A 373 2.72 -27.02 0.11
C GLN A 373 2.40 -28.50 0.44
N GLN A 374 3.32 -29.44 0.15
CA GLN A 374 3.10 -30.87 0.42
C GLN A 374 3.28 -31.24 1.90
N GLN A 375 4.22 -30.57 2.57
CA GLN A 375 4.61 -30.89 3.95
C GLN A 375 3.64 -30.29 4.98
N PRO A 376 3.53 -30.87 6.19
CA PRO A 376 2.68 -30.33 7.25
C PRO A 376 3.17 -28.95 7.73
N CYS A 377 2.26 -28.14 8.28
CA CYS A 377 2.61 -26.81 8.78
C CYS A 377 3.31 -26.91 10.14
N ILE A 378 4.53 -26.37 10.27
CA ILE A 378 5.28 -26.45 11.54
C ILE A 378 4.62 -25.65 12.67
N LEU A 379 3.88 -24.58 12.36
CA LEU A 379 3.18 -23.78 13.37
C LEU A 379 1.98 -24.54 13.96
N GLN A 380 1.25 -25.27 13.12
CA GLN A 380 0.10 -26.08 13.57
C GLN A 380 0.55 -27.18 14.53
N ALA A 381 1.72 -27.78 14.29
CA ALA A 381 2.30 -28.79 15.17
C ALA A 381 2.73 -28.23 16.55
N LYS A 382 2.79 -26.91 16.72
CA LYS A 382 3.16 -26.23 17.98
C LYS A 382 1.96 -25.67 18.74
N ILE A 383 0.74 -25.91 18.25
CA ILE A 383 -0.48 -25.50 18.96
C ILE A 383 -0.72 -26.44 20.13
N ASP A 384 -0.77 -25.89 21.34
CA ASP A 384 -1.09 -26.60 22.58
C ASP A 384 -2.52 -26.23 23.02
N PRO A 385 -3.50 -27.17 22.94
CA PRO A 385 -4.88 -26.90 23.34
C PRO A 385 -5.06 -26.55 24.81
N SER A 386 -4.10 -26.91 25.67
CA SER A 386 -4.17 -26.65 27.12
C SER A 386 -3.65 -25.27 27.50
N LEU A 387 -2.92 -24.60 26.60
CA LEU A 387 -2.30 -23.30 26.87
C LEU A 387 -3.32 -22.17 26.67
N SER A 388 -3.46 -21.30 27.67
CA SER A 388 -4.29 -20.10 27.56
C SER A 388 -3.52 -18.94 26.90
N ILE A 389 -4.24 -18.03 26.24
CA ILE A 389 -3.65 -16.85 25.60
C ILE A 389 -2.96 -15.92 26.63
N GLU A 390 -3.57 -15.76 27.81
CA GLU A 390 -2.99 -14.99 28.91
C GLU A 390 -1.67 -15.60 29.38
N THR A 391 -1.66 -16.90 29.71
CA THR A 391 -0.46 -17.61 30.19
C THR A 391 0.67 -17.54 29.15
N TYR A 392 0.33 -17.66 27.87
CA TYR A 392 1.26 -17.49 26.78
C TYR A 392 1.91 -16.09 26.78
N TYR A 393 1.11 -15.01 26.78
CA TYR A 393 1.67 -13.65 26.76
C TYR A 393 2.44 -13.32 28.04
N ARG A 394 2.03 -13.80 29.23
CA ARG A 394 2.82 -13.68 30.47
C ARG A 394 4.21 -14.30 30.29
N SER A 395 4.28 -15.47 29.64
CA SER A 395 5.55 -16.14 29.38
C SER A 395 6.43 -15.37 28.39
N GLN A 396 5.84 -14.68 27.42
CA GLN A 396 6.58 -13.85 26.45
C GLN A 396 7.06 -12.54 27.09
N GLU A 397 6.22 -11.89 27.90
CA GLU A 397 6.58 -10.72 28.70
C GLU A 397 7.75 -11.03 29.66
N ALA A 398 7.73 -12.21 30.32
CA ALA A 398 8.82 -12.66 31.17
C ALA A 398 10.14 -12.89 30.42
N LYS A 399 10.10 -13.18 29.12
CA LYS A 399 11.28 -13.28 28.23
C LYS A 399 11.74 -11.92 27.69
N GLY A 400 11.09 -10.83 28.09
CA GLY A 400 11.39 -9.47 27.61
C GLY A 400 10.90 -9.18 26.20
N ILE A 401 9.95 -9.97 25.66
CA ILE A 401 9.38 -9.75 24.34
C ILE A 401 8.29 -8.69 24.44
N ALA A 402 8.54 -7.51 23.87
CA ALA A 402 7.60 -6.40 23.84
C ALA A 402 6.61 -6.54 22.67
N ALA A 403 5.58 -7.38 22.84
CA ALA A 403 4.44 -7.44 21.94
C ALA A 403 3.39 -6.36 22.26
N THR A 404 2.57 -5.98 21.28
CA THR A 404 1.45 -5.03 21.48
C THR A 404 0.29 -5.64 22.24
N PRO A 405 -0.17 -6.87 21.92
CA PRO A 405 -1.07 -7.58 22.82
C PRO A 405 -0.35 -7.88 24.13
N LYS A 406 -0.97 -7.54 25.25
CA LYS A 406 -0.47 -7.84 26.59
C LYS A 406 -1.26 -8.99 27.20
N ALA A 407 -0.67 -9.66 28.18
CA ALA A 407 -1.38 -10.70 28.92
C ALA A 407 -2.68 -10.18 29.56
N ASP A 408 -2.66 -8.96 30.10
CA ASP A 408 -3.81 -8.31 30.72
C ASP A 408 -5.00 -8.15 29.76
N ASP A 409 -4.76 -8.06 28.45
CA ASP A 409 -5.81 -7.93 27.43
C ASP A 409 -6.66 -9.21 27.27
N PHE A 410 -6.20 -10.33 27.84
CA PHE A 410 -6.82 -11.66 27.68
C PHE A 410 -7.27 -12.30 29.00
N ASP A 411 -7.10 -11.59 30.11
CA ASP A 411 -7.49 -12.08 31.42
C ASP A 411 -9.01 -12.31 31.51
N ALA A 412 -9.43 -13.09 32.50
CA ALA A 412 -10.84 -13.38 32.72
C ALA A 412 -11.62 -12.16 33.27
N ILE A 413 -10.93 -11.14 33.78
CA ILE A 413 -11.50 -10.01 34.52
C ILE A 413 -11.99 -8.92 33.55
N HIS A 414 -11.32 -8.73 32.41
CA HIS A 414 -11.68 -7.74 31.40
C HIS A 414 -12.61 -8.30 30.30
N ARG A 415 -13.11 -9.54 30.45
CA ARG A 415 -14.20 -10.12 29.63
C ARG A 415 -15.59 -9.72 30.16
N GLY A 416 -15.78 -8.43 30.40
CA GLY A 416 -17.07 -7.82 30.74
C GLY A 416 -17.95 -7.58 29.52
#